data_AF-B1C853-F1
#
_entry.id   AF-B1C853-F1
#
_cell.length_a   1.000
_cell.length_b   1.000
_cell.length_c   1.000
_cell.angle_alpha   90.00
_cell.angle_beta   90.00
_cell.angle_gamma   90.00
#
_symmetry.space_group_name_H-M   'P 1'
#
loop_
_entity.id
_entity.type
_entity.pdbx_description
1 polymer ?
#
loop_
_entity_poly.entity_id
_entity_poly.type
_entity_poly.pdbx_seq_one_letter_code
_entity_poly.pdbx_strand_id
1 'polypeptide(L)'
;MDDKYMEKANILIEALPYIKEFYGEIVVIKYGGAALVDKEMEASVIKDIALMKLVGIMPVIVHGGGKDINKMLDRVGKEHKFINGLRYTDNDTMDIVQMVLAGGVNKDLVSLFTNQGMNAIGISGQDGHILEVEKHTPGGDDIGYVGKIKSVNPMLIAKLIDDDFIPIIAPVGVDETGHSYNINADFVACHVASALSAKKLLFMSDIEGVLNKDKNLIRQINIGDVQGLIDDGTIDGGMIPKIKGAKESVENGVEGVHIIDGRVEHSLLIELFTNYGIGTMIKE
;
A
#
# COMPACT_ATOMS: atom_id res chain seq x y z
N MET A 1 -32.27 -26.08 14.24
CA MET A 1 -30.92 -25.77 13.74
C MET A 1 -30.52 -24.49 14.46
N ASP A 2 -29.33 -24.44 15.06
CA ASP A 2 -28.96 -23.31 15.92
C ASP A 2 -29.03 -22.00 15.13
N ASP A 3 -29.77 -21.01 15.63
CA ASP A 3 -30.02 -19.74 14.92
C ASP A 3 -28.69 -19.05 14.54
N LYS A 4 -27.65 -19.26 15.35
CA LYS A 4 -26.27 -18.80 15.11
C LYS A 4 -25.64 -19.33 13.83
N TYR A 5 -25.91 -20.59 13.43
CA TYR A 5 -25.35 -21.13 12.18
C TYR A 5 -26.09 -20.60 10.95
N MET A 6 -27.40 -20.35 11.08
CA MET A 6 -28.20 -19.71 10.04
C MET A 6 -27.76 -18.26 9.81
N GLU A 7 -27.53 -17.51 10.89
CA GLU A 7 -27.01 -16.14 10.81
C GLU A 7 -25.65 -16.09 10.09
N LYS A 8 -24.71 -16.97 10.45
CA LYS A 8 -23.41 -17.06 9.76
C LYS A 8 -23.56 -17.38 8.27
N ALA A 9 -24.45 -18.30 7.90
CA ALA A 9 -24.70 -18.62 6.50
C ALA A 9 -25.29 -17.41 5.74
N ASN A 10 -26.24 -16.70 6.36
CA ASN A 10 -26.84 -15.50 5.76
C ASN A 10 -25.80 -14.39 5.52
N ILE A 11 -24.90 -14.14 6.48
CA ILE A 11 -23.82 -13.15 6.32
C ILE A 11 -22.93 -13.48 5.11
N LEU A 12 -22.58 -14.76 4.91
CA LEU A 12 -21.78 -15.18 3.75
C LEU A 12 -22.54 -14.99 2.43
N ILE A 13 -23.86 -15.23 2.43
CA ILE A 13 -24.70 -15.01 1.24
C ILE A 13 -24.86 -13.50 0.95
N GLU A 14 -24.97 -12.66 1.98
CA GLU A 14 -25.04 -11.20 1.83
C GLU A 14 -23.76 -10.60 1.25
N ALA A 15 -22.61 -11.27 1.42
CA ALA A 15 -21.33 -10.86 0.82
C ALA A 15 -21.23 -11.19 -0.68
N LEU A 16 -22.08 -12.07 -1.23
CA LEU A 16 -21.97 -12.55 -2.63
C LEU A 16 -21.97 -11.44 -3.70
N PRO A 17 -22.79 -10.37 -3.60
CA PRO A 17 -22.76 -9.30 -4.60
C PRO A 17 -21.39 -8.63 -4.70
N TYR A 18 -20.76 -8.38 -3.55
CA TYR A 18 -19.44 -7.75 -3.50
C TYR A 18 -18.34 -8.72 -3.97
N ILE A 19 -18.43 -10.01 -3.62
CA ILE A 19 -17.50 -11.02 -4.17
C ILE A 19 -17.57 -11.05 -5.70
N LYS A 20 -18.77 -10.97 -6.28
CA LYS A 20 -18.93 -10.91 -7.75
C LYS A 20 -18.34 -9.65 -8.36
N GLU A 21 -18.42 -8.52 -7.67
CA GLU A 21 -17.86 -7.24 -8.13
C GLU A 21 -16.33 -7.29 -8.22
N PHE A 22 -15.66 -7.97 -7.28
CA PHE A 22 -14.20 -8.03 -7.19
C PHE A 22 -13.58 -9.34 -7.73
N TYR A 23 -14.39 -10.28 -8.24
CA TYR A 23 -13.89 -11.54 -8.74
C TYR A 23 -13.03 -11.33 -9.99
N GLY A 24 -11.77 -11.76 -9.94
CA GLY A 24 -10.80 -11.57 -11.02
C GLY A 24 -10.21 -10.16 -11.08
N GLU A 25 -10.55 -9.29 -10.12
CA GLU A 25 -10.10 -7.91 -10.08
C GLU A 25 -8.81 -7.76 -9.27
N ILE A 26 -7.92 -6.88 -9.73
CA ILE A 26 -6.68 -6.56 -9.03
C ILE A 26 -6.94 -5.52 -7.95
N VAL A 27 -6.48 -5.81 -6.74
CA VAL A 27 -6.55 -4.89 -5.60
C VAL A 27 -5.16 -4.66 -5.04
N VAL A 28 -4.65 -3.43 -5.15
CA VAL A 28 -3.35 -3.06 -4.59
C VAL A 28 -3.54 -2.60 -3.15
N ILE A 29 -2.76 -3.15 -2.23
CA ILE A 29 -2.82 -2.85 -0.81
C ILE A 29 -1.48 -2.30 -0.37
N LYS A 30 -1.45 -1.04 0.01
CA LYS A 30 -0.29 -0.46 0.67
C LYS A 30 -0.33 -0.86 2.14
N TYR A 31 0.52 -1.82 2.50
CA TYR A 31 0.70 -2.35 3.84
C TYR A 31 1.90 -1.68 4.54
N GLY A 32 1.67 -0.67 5.37
CA GLY A 32 2.75 -0.11 6.20
C GLY A 32 2.46 1.25 6.80
N GLY A 33 2.91 1.47 8.03
CA GLY A 33 2.68 2.69 8.81
C GLY A 33 2.69 2.40 10.31
N ALA A 34 2.29 3.36 11.14
CA ALA A 34 2.18 3.12 12.59
C ALA A 34 1.01 2.19 12.98
N ALA A 35 0.12 1.87 12.03
CA ALA A 35 -1.03 0.99 12.24
C ALA A 35 -0.66 -0.48 12.50
N LEU A 36 0.55 -0.90 12.10
CA LEU A 36 0.94 -2.31 12.02
C LEU A 36 2.07 -2.65 13.00
N VAL A 37 1.97 -2.13 14.22
CA VAL A 37 2.94 -2.41 15.31
C VAL A 37 2.53 -3.64 16.11
N ASP A 38 1.25 -4.01 16.02
CA ASP A 38 0.69 -5.15 16.75
C ASP A 38 0.65 -6.40 15.88
N LYS A 39 1.16 -7.51 16.43
CA LYS A 39 1.15 -8.82 15.77
C LYS A 39 -0.25 -9.38 15.60
N GLU A 40 -1.18 -9.06 16.49
CA GLU A 40 -2.57 -9.50 16.35
C GLU A 40 -3.24 -8.82 15.16
N MET A 41 -2.99 -7.52 14.99
CA MET A 41 -3.49 -6.76 13.85
C MET A 41 -2.88 -7.24 12.54
N GLU A 42 -1.57 -7.47 12.51
CA GLU A 42 -0.88 -8.08 11.36
C GLU A 42 -1.53 -9.42 11.00
N ALA A 43 -1.75 -10.31 11.97
CA ALA A 43 -2.40 -11.60 11.71
C ALA A 43 -3.84 -11.45 11.18
N SER A 44 -4.60 -10.44 11.63
CA SER A 44 -5.93 -10.12 11.09
C SER A 44 -5.83 -9.72 9.61
N VAL A 45 -4.94 -8.79 9.28
CA VAL A 45 -4.79 -8.29 7.91
C VAL A 45 -4.36 -9.40 6.94
N ILE A 46 -3.44 -10.26 7.36
CA ILE A 46 -3.01 -11.41 6.55
C ILE A 46 -4.20 -12.36 6.29
N LYS A 47 -5.05 -12.60 7.30
CA LYS A 47 -6.27 -13.42 7.11
C LYS A 47 -7.28 -12.77 6.17
N ASP A 48 -7.46 -11.46 6.26
CA ASP A 48 -8.36 -10.72 5.35
C ASP A 48 -7.90 -10.89 3.90
N ILE A 49 -6.61 -10.68 3.64
CA ILE A 49 -6.03 -10.81 2.31
C ILE A 49 -6.09 -12.26 1.81
N ALA A 50 -5.87 -13.24 2.70
CA ALA A 50 -6.04 -14.65 2.35
C ALA A 50 -7.49 -14.96 1.94
N LEU A 51 -8.48 -14.42 2.68
CA LEU A 51 -9.89 -14.55 2.31
C LEU A 51 -10.17 -13.89 0.96
N MET A 52 -9.69 -12.66 0.74
CA MET A 52 -9.82 -11.95 -0.53
C MET A 52 -9.29 -12.80 -1.70
N LYS A 53 -8.08 -13.37 -1.56
CA LYS A 53 -7.49 -14.26 -2.55
C LYS A 53 -8.35 -15.50 -2.81
N LEU A 54 -8.82 -16.17 -1.76
CA LEU A 54 -9.65 -17.38 -1.84
C LEU A 54 -11.00 -17.15 -2.51
N VAL A 55 -11.57 -15.95 -2.42
CA VAL A 55 -12.83 -15.60 -3.09
C VAL A 55 -12.64 -15.02 -4.50
N GLY A 56 -11.40 -15.03 -5.02
CA GLY A 56 -11.09 -14.69 -6.41
C GLY A 56 -10.55 -13.28 -6.64
N ILE A 57 -10.33 -12.48 -5.60
CA ILE A 57 -9.64 -11.19 -5.73
C ILE A 57 -8.15 -11.44 -5.96
N MET A 58 -7.49 -10.60 -6.73
CA MET A 58 -6.05 -10.68 -7.01
C MET A 58 -5.29 -9.60 -6.21
N PRO A 59 -4.94 -9.85 -4.94
CA PRO A 59 -4.24 -8.87 -4.12
C PRO A 59 -2.78 -8.71 -4.54
N VAL A 60 -2.32 -7.46 -4.58
CA VAL A 60 -0.90 -7.07 -4.74
C VAL A 60 -0.52 -6.20 -3.56
N ILE A 61 0.55 -6.54 -2.86
CA ILE A 61 0.95 -5.84 -1.64
C ILE A 61 2.16 -4.98 -1.93
N VAL A 62 2.09 -3.70 -1.54
CA VAL A 62 3.26 -2.81 -1.49
C VAL A 62 3.51 -2.47 -0.04
N HIS A 63 4.69 -2.79 0.50
CA HIS A 63 4.94 -2.61 1.91
C HIS A 63 5.84 -1.42 2.26
N GLY A 64 5.69 -0.91 3.49
CA GLY A 64 6.64 0.02 4.10
C GLY A 64 7.65 -0.69 4.99
N GLY A 65 8.41 0.08 5.77
CA GLY A 65 9.32 -0.46 6.80
C GLY A 65 10.16 0.60 7.49
N GLY A 66 9.63 1.82 7.63
CA GLY A 66 10.40 2.96 8.15
C GLY A 66 10.92 2.74 9.58
N LYS A 67 10.13 2.06 10.43
CA LYS A 67 10.50 1.72 11.81
C LYS A 67 11.62 0.68 11.84
N ASP A 68 11.56 -0.34 10.98
CA ASP A 68 12.57 -1.39 10.88
C ASP A 68 13.91 -0.85 10.36
N ILE A 69 13.87 0.08 9.40
CA ILE A 69 15.07 0.78 8.93
C ILE A 69 15.69 1.58 10.08
N ASN A 70 14.89 2.36 10.81
CA ASN A 70 15.39 3.14 11.96
C ASN A 70 16.05 2.23 12.99
N LYS A 71 15.39 1.14 13.37
CA LYS A 71 15.91 0.15 14.31
C LYS A 71 17.24 -0.44 13.85
N MET A 72 17.41 -0.70 12.56
CA MET A 72 18.67 -1.24 12.03
C MET A 72 19.78 -0.18 12.00
N LEU A 73 19.46 1.07 11.62
CA LEU A 73 20.38 2.20 11.66
C LEU A 73 20.90 2.45 13.09
N ASP A 74 19.99 2.46 14.07
CA ASP A 74 20.34 2.60 15.49
C ASP A 74 21.27 1.46 15.96
N ARG A 75 21.00 0.21 15.54
CA ARG A 75 21.82 -0.96 15.88
C ARG A 75 23.25 -0.88 15.36
N VAL A 76 23.47 -0.22 14.22
CA VAL A 76 24.81 -0.02 13.65
C VAL A 76 25.42 1.33 14.03
N GLY A 77 24.74 2.11 14.88
CA GLY A 77 25.22 3.40 15.36
C GLY A 77 25.22 4.51 14.30
N LYS A 78 24.38 4.40 13.26
CA LYS A 78 24.24 5.40 12.20
C LYS A 78 22.99 6.24 12.45
N GLU A 79 23.13 7.57 12.45
CA GLU A 79 21.99 8.46 12.62
C GLU A 79 21.04 8.41 11.40
N HIS A 80 19.75 8.49 11.66
CA HIS A 80 18.73 8.63 10.61
C HIS A 80 18.24 10.07 10.51
N LYS A 81 18.18 10.62 9.30
CA LYS A 81 17.70 11.98 9.03
C LYS A 81 16.55 11.97 8.03
N PHE A 82 15.57 12.85 8.25
CA PHE A 82 14.48 13.10 7.30
C PHE A 82 14.56 14.54 6.79
N ILE A 83 14.31 14.71 5.49
CA ILE A 83 14.26 16.00 4.78
C ILE A 83 12.94 16.01 4.01
N ASN A 84 12.08 16.99 4.29
CA ASN A 84 10.76 17.13 3.65
C ASN A 84 9.90 15.83 3.72
N GLY A 85 9.99 15.10 4.83
CA GLY A 85 9.26 13.84 5.04
C GLY A 85 9.86 12.61 4.34
N LEU A 86 10.96 12.77 3.59
CA LEU A 86 11.70 11.68 2.96
C LEU A 86 12.96 11.37 3.76
N ARG A 87 13.35 10.09 3.83
CA ARG A 87 14.58 9.68 4.50
C ARG A 87 15.78 10.10 3.65
N TYR A 88 16.66 10.92 4.22
CA TYR A 88 17.98 11.14 3.63
C TYR A 88 18.71 9.79 3.54
N THR A 89 19.15 9.43 2.35
CA THR A 89 19.65 8.07 2.07
C THR A 89 21.02 8.18 1.39
N ASP A 90 22.11 8.23 2.16
CA ASP A 90 23.46 8.08 1.60
C ASP A 90 23.73 6.62 1.16
N ASN A 91 24.93 6.34 0.61
CA ASN A 91 25.32 5.00 0.15
C ASN A 91 25.09 3.92 1.22
N ASP A 92 25.67 4.08 2.41
CA ASP A 92 25.54 3.06 3.47
C ASP A 92 24.08 2.92 3.93
N THR A 93 23.34 4.03 3.97
CA THR A 93 21.91 4.00 4.31
C THR A 93 21.12 3.24 3.25
N MET A 94 21.48 3.36 1.97
CA MET A 94 20.81 2.65 0.88
C MET A 94 21.00 1.13 1.01
N ASP A 95 22.21 0.67 1.33
CA ASP A 95 22.48 -0.74 1.59
C ASP A 95 21.60 -1.27 2.73
N ILE A 96 21.51 -0.52 3.83
CA ILE A 96 20.65 -0.87 4.97
C ILE A 96 19.18 -0.88 4.59
N VAL A 97 18.71 0.13 3.85
CA VAL A 97 17.33 0.21 3.37
C VAL A 97 16.99 -1.02 2.52
N GLN A 98 17.85 -1.37 1.56
CA GLN A 98 17.64 -2.53 0.70
C GLN A 98 17.61 -3.84 1.51
N MET A 99 18.60 -4.06 2.39
CA MET A 99 18.66 -5.26 3.23
C MET A 99 17.42 -5.40 4.12
N VAL A 100 16.99 -4.31 4.76
CA VAL A 100 15.86 -4.33 5.69
C VAL A 100 14.54 -4.50 4.97
N LEU A 101 14.29 -3.72 3.91
CA LEU A 101 13.02 -3.75 3.21
C LEU A 101 12.88 -5.04 2.39
N ALA A 102 13.81 -5.33 1.48
CA ALA A 102 13.69 -6.46 0.56
C ALA A 102 14.09 -7.81 1.19
N GLY A 103 15.00 -7.80 2.16
CA GLY A 103 15.50 -9.02 2.82
C GLY A 103 14.81 -9.35 4.14
N GLY A 104 14.43 -8.35 4.93
CA GLY A 104 13.76 -8.52 6.22
C GLY A 104 12.24 -8.48 6.08
N VAL A 105 11.68 -7.26 6.08
CA VAL A 105 10.23 -7.02 6.14
C VAL A 105 9.49 -7.76 5.03
N ASN A 106 10.00 -7.70 3.79
CA ASN A 106 9.41 -8.38 2.65
C ASN A 106 9.30 -9.90 2.86
N LYS A 107 10.35 -10.53 3.41
CA LYS A 107 10.40 -11.98 3.60
C LYS A 107 9.62 -12.43 4.83
N ASP A 108 9.55 -11.59 5.86
CA ASP A 108 8.67 -11.81 7.01
C ASP A 108 7.20 -11.84 6.55
N LEU A 109 6.78 -10.90 5.69
CA LEU A 109 5.42 -10.91 5.12
C LEU A 109 5.17 -12.16 4.26
N VAL A 110 6.10 -12.54 3.39
CA VAL A 110 6.00 -13.79 2.61
C VAL A 110 5.80 -15.00 3.54
N SER A 111 6.55 -15.07 4.64
CA SER A 111 6.40 -16.14 5.64
C SER A 111 5.00 -16.15 6.27
N LEU A 112 4.44 -14.99 6.61
CA LEU A 112 3.09 -14.90 7.17
C LEU A 112 2.02 -15.42 6.21
N PHE A 113 2.09 -15.06 4.93
CA PHE A 113 1.15 -15.55 3.92
C PHE A 113 1.29 -17.04 3.64
N THR A 114 2.52 -17.52 3.49
CA THR A 114 2.79 -18.95 3.24
C THR A 114 2.36 -19.83 4.41
N ASN A 115 2.46 -19.33 5.66
CA ASN A 115 1.90 -20.00 6.84
C ASN A 115 0.37 -20.08 6.85
N GLN A 116 -0.33 -19.21 6.11
CA GLN A 116 -1.78 -19.31 5.86
C GLN A 116 -2.11 -20.19 4.63
N GLY A 117 -1.10 -20.86 4.04
CA GLY A 117 -1.28 -21.71 2.86
C GLY A 117 -1.40 -20.93 1.55
N MET A 118 -1.07 -19.64 1.52
CA MET A 118 -1.10 -18.82 0.31
C MET A 118 0.25 -18.87 -0.42
N ASN A 119 0.21 -18.85 -1.76
CA ASN A 119 1.40 -18.68 -2.58
C ASN A 119 1.79 -17.21 -2.58
N ALA A 120 2.75 -16.79 -1.74
CA ALA A 120 3.26 -15.43 -1.74
C ALA A 120 4.69 -15.37 -2.27
N ILE A 121 5.02 -14.31 -3.02
CA ILE A 121 6.36 -14.07 -3.50
C ILE A 121 6.79 -12.64 -3.21
N GLY A 122 7.97 -12.52 -2.63
CA GLY A 122 8.54 -11.24 -2.28
C GLY A 122 9.51 -10.75 -3.35
N ILE A 123 9.27 -9.57 -3.91
CA ILE A 123 10.07 -8.93 -4.95
C ILE A 123 10.37 -7.47 -4.58
N SER A 124 11.38 -6.87 -5.20
CA SER A 124 11.63 -5.42 -5.17
C SER A 124 11.45 -4.82 -6.57
N GLY A 125 11.59 -3.51 -6.68
CA GLY A 125 11.59 -2.84 -7.98
C GLY A 125 12.79 -3.18 -8.88
N GLN A 126 13.84 -3.80 -8.32
CA GLN A 126 14.99 -4.28 -9.09
C GLN A 126 14.68 -5.58 -9.84
N ASP A 127 13.83 -6.43 -9.27
CA ASP A 127 13.45 -7.71 -9.88
C ASP A 127 12.70 -7.45 -11.18
N GLY A 128 13.23 -7.93 -12.30
CA GLY A 128 12.63 -7.69 -13.62
C GLY A 128 12.56 -6.22 -14.06
N HIS A 129 13.30 -5.32 -13.38
CA HIS A 129 13.20 -3.86 -13.56
C HIS A 129 11.75 -3.35 -13.45
N ILE A 130 11.04 -3.81 -12.41
CA ILE A 130 9.65 -3.38 -12.15
C ILE A 130 9.58 -1.87 -11.89
N LEU A 131 10.50 -1.28 -11.13
CA LEU A 131 10.47 0.15 -10.77
C LEU A 131 11.71 0.85 -11.31
N GLU A 132 11.57 1.50 -12.46
CA GLU A 132 12.60 2.38 -13.00
C GLU A 132 12.48 3.75 -12.34
N VAL A 133 13.60 4.29 -11.86
CA VAL A 133 13.63 5.56 -11.14
C VAL A 133 14.70 6.51 -11.65
N GLU A 134 14.47 7.79 -11.38
CA GLU A 134 15.49 8.83 -11.43
C GLU A 134 15.77 9.36 -10.02
N LYS A 135 16.94 9.96 -9.81
CA LYS A 135 17.27 10.60 -8.53
C LYS A 135 16.28 11.73 -8.24
N HIS A 136 15.71 11.72 -7.04
CA HIS A 136 14.77 12.74 -6.59
C HIS A 136 15.48 13.85 -5.80
N THR A 137 15.38 15.08 -6.31
CA THR A 137 15.92 16.29 -5.66
C THR A 137 14.78 17.26 -5.29
N PRO A 138 13.99 16.99 -4.24
CA PRO A 138 12.87 17.83 -3.86
C PRO A 138 13.36 19.22 -3.45
N GLY A 139 12.84 20.28 -4.10
CA GLY A 139 13.27 21.65 -3.84
C GLY A 139 14.71 21.97 -4.29
N GLY A 140 15.35 21.07 -5.05
CA GLY A 140 16.76 21.20 -5.44
C GLY A 140 17.76 20.61 -4.45
N ASP A 141 17.30 20.09 -3.30
CA ASP A 141 18.16 19.47 -2.30
C ASP A 141 18.55 18.06 -2.73
N ASP A 142 19.86 17.75 -2.69
CA ASP A 142 20.36 16.39 -2.84
C ASP A 142 20.17 15.62 -1.52
N ILE A 143 19.18 14.72 -1.52
CA ILE A 143 18.86 13.87 -0.36
C ILE A 143 19.41 12.45 -0.48
N GLY A 144 20.38 12.24 -1.39
CA GLY A 144 21.04 10.96 -1.63
C GLY A 144 20.27 10.05 -2.59
N TYR A 145 20.34 8.74 -2.37
CA TYR A 145 19.69 7.67 -3.13
C TYR A 145 18.19 7.57 -2.80
N VAL A 146 17.48 8.68 -2.99
CA VAL A 146 16.02 8.74 -2.96
C VAL A 146 15.50 8.84 -4.38
N GLY A 147 14.57 7.96 -4.74
CA GLY A 147 14.11 7.80 -6.12
C GLY A 147 12.76 8.45 -6.37
N LYS A 148 12.57 8.95 -7.58
CA LYS A 148 11.28 9.29 -8.16
C LYS A 148 10.98 8.29 -9.26
N ILE A 149 9.80 7.69 -9.24
CA ILE A 149 9.40 6.69 -10.22
C ILE A 149 9.29 7.36 -11.59
N LYS A 150 10.01 6.80 -12.57
CA LYS A 150 9.96 7.19 -13.98
C LYS A 150 9.00 6.29 -14.74
N SER A 151 9.06 4.99 -14.49
CA SER A 151 8.16 4.01 -15.11
C SER A 151 7.96 2.79 -14.21
N VAL A 152 6.85 2.09 -14.42
CA VAL A 152 6.59 0.78 -13.81
C VAL A 152 6.39 -0.24 -14.91
N ASN A 153 7.16 -1.33 -14.88
CA ASN A 153 6.97 -2.48 -15.76
C ASN A 153 6.07 -3.52 -15.05
N PRO A 154 4.79 -3.66 -15.45
CA PRO A 154 3.85 -4.55 -14.77
C PRO A 154 4.04 -6.02 -15.14
N MET A 155 4.85 -6.34 -16.16
CA MET A 155 4.89 -7.67 -16.77
C MET A 155 5.16 -8.79 -15.77
N LEU A 156 6.17 -8.61 -14.90
CA LEU A 156 6.49 -9.61 -13.87
C LEU A 156 5.36 -9.72 -12.84
N ILE A 157 4.79 -8.60 -12.39
CA ILE A 157 3.69 -8.61 -11.42
C ILE A 157 2.47 -9.32 -11.99
N ALA A 158 2.07 -8.99 -13.22
CA ALA A 158 0.95 -9.61 -13.92
C ALA A 158 1.14 -11.12 -14.08
N LYS A 159 2.35 -11.57 -14.44
CA LYS A 159 2.66 -13.00 -14.56
C LYS A 159 2.53 -13.74 -13.24
N LEU A 160 2.99 -13.14 -12.15
CA LEU A 160 2.86 -13.72 -10.82
C LEU A 160 1.38 -13.84 -10.40
N ILE A 161 0.55 -12.83 -10.74
CA ILE A 161 -0.89 -12.88 -10.50
C ILE A 161 -1.54 -14.00 -11.33
N ASP A 162 -1.22 -14.10 -12.62
CA ASP A 162 -1.71 -15.16 -13.53
C ASP A 162 -1.39 -16.56 -12.99
N ASP A 163 -0.20 -16.73 -12.40
CA ASP A 163 0.30 -17.99 -11.82
C ASP A 163 -0.14 -18.20 -10.35
N ASP A 164 -1.16 -17.47 -9.91
CA ASP A 164 -1.80 -17.59 -8.59
C ASP A 164 -0.94 -17.17 -7.38
N PHE A 165 0.12 -16.39 -7.60
CA PHE A 165 0.89 -15.79 -6.50
C PHE A 165 0.24 -14.48 -5.98
N ILE A 166 0.57 -14.15 -4.73
CA ILE A 166 0.39 -12.83 -4.13
C ILE A 166 1.76 -12.11 -4.21
N PRO A 167 1.92 -11.12 -5.10
CA PRO A 167 3.14 -10.33 -5.18
C PRO A 167 3.25 -9.39 -3.99
N ILE A 168 4.40 -9.40 -3.31
CA ILE A 168 4.72 -8.51 -2.18
C ILE A 168 5.95 -7.67 -2.57
N ILE A 169 5.73 -6.39 -2.79
CA ILE A 169 6.69 -5.47 -3.43
C ILE A 169 7.34 -4.58 -2.38
N ALA A 170 8.67 -4.65 -2.29
CA ALA A 170 9.50 -3.74 -1.52
C ALA A 170 9.78 -2.45 -2.32
N PRO A 171 9.71 -1.26 -1.69
CA PRO A 171 9.79 0.04 -2.39
C PRO A 171 11.24 0.49 -2.63
N VAL A 172 12.01 -0.37 -3.31
CA VAL A 172 13.38 -0.11 -3.76
C VAL A 172 13.40 -0.21 -5.27
N GLY A 173 13.73 0.88 -5.97
CA GLY A 173 13.82 0.91 -7.43
C GLY A 173 15.24 0.98 -7.94
N VAL A 174 15.38 0.99 -9.26
CA VAL A 174 16.67 0.96 -9.96
C VAL A 174 16.72 2.02 -11.05
N ASP A 175 17.85 2.73 -11.20
CA ASP A 175 18.07 3.62 -12.34
C ASP A 175 18.62 2.87 -13.56
N GLU A 176 18.76 3.56 -14.70
CA GLU A 176 19.28 3.00 -15.95
C GLU A 176 20.70 2.42 -15.84
N THR A 177 21.44 2.78 -14.78
CA THR A 177 22.82 2.33 -14.54
C THR A 177 22.92 1.20 -13.51
N GLY A 178 21.79 0.79 -12.92
CA GLY A 178 21.73 -0.27 -11.92
C GLY A 178 21.88 0.20 -10.47
N HIS A 179 21.89 1.51 -10.19
CA HIS A 179 21.93 2.00 -8.81
C HIS A 179 20.56 1.89 -8.15
N SER A 180 20.57 1.55 -6.86
CA SER A 180 19.35 1.36 -6.08
C SER A 180 18.92 2.66 -5.42
N TYR A 181 17.61 2.89 -5.35
CA TYR A 181 17.05 4.05 -4.67
C TYR A 181 15.90 3.66 -3.74
N ASN A 182 15.85 4.35 -2.61
CA ASN A 182 14.77 4.31 -1.65
C ASN A 182 13.59 5.13 -2.17
N ILE A 183 12.39 4.54 -2.21
CA ILE A 183 11.17 5.20 -2.70
C ILE A 183 10.14 5.20 -1.56
N ASN A 184 9.32 6.25 -1.48
CA ASN A 184 8.16 6.20 -0.61
C ASN A 184 7.17 5.12 -1.08
N ALA A 185 6.82 4.19 -0.19
CA ALA A 185 5.91 3.08 -0.47
C ALA A 185 4.53 3.52 -0.96
N ASP A 186 4.04 4.71 -0.53
CA ASP A 186 2.76 5.23 -1.01
C ASP A 186 2.82 5.55 -2.51
N PHE A 187 3.93 6.14 -2.99
CA PHE A 187 4.11 6.40 -4.42
C PHE A 187 4.27 5.11 -5.22
N VAL A 188 4.99 4.11 -4.69
CA VAL A 188 5.09 2.79 -5.32
C VAL A 188 3.70 2.17 -5.46
N ALA A 189 2.87 2.21 -4.42
CA ALA A 189 1.52 1.67 -4.45
C ALA A 189 0.63 2.36 -5.50
N CYS A 190 0.67 3.69 -5.58
CA CYS A 190 0.00 4.46 -6.64
C CYS A 190 0.43 4.01 -8.04
N HIS A 191 1.74 4.01 -8.32
CA HIS A 191 2.23 3.73 -9.67
C HIS A 191 2.02 2.26 -10.06
N VAL A 192 2.16 1.32 -9.12
CA VAL A 192 1.85 -0.10 -9.37
C VAL A 192 0.35 -0.29 -9.64
N ALA A 193 -0.53 0.36 -8.87
CA ALA A 193 -1.97 0.29 -9.10
C ALA A 193 -2.36 0.83 -10.48
N SER A 194 -1.82 1.99 -10.88
CA SER A 194 -2.06 2.56 -12.20
C SER A 194 -1.51 1.67 -13.32
N ALA A 195 -0.28 1.15 -13.19
CA ALA A 195 0.33 0.29 -14.19
C ALA A 195 -0.39 -1.05 -14.39
N LEU A 196 -1.09 -1.54 -13.35
CA LEU A 196 -1.92 -2.74 -13.40
C LEU A 196 -3.38 -2.44 -13.73
N SER A 197 -3.76 -1.17 -13.89
CA SER A 197 -5.17 -0.74 -14.00
C SER A 197 -6.04 -1.36 -12.91
N ALA A 198 -5.55 -1.31 -11.67
CA ALA A 198 -6.18 -1.98 -10.54
C ALA A 198 -7.59 -1.46 -10.27
N LYS A 199 -8.49 -2.36 -9.89
CA LYS A 199 -9.86 -2.02 -9.49
C LYS A 199 -9.86 -1.06 -8.32
N LYS A 200 -9.04 -1.36 -7.30
CA LYS A 200 -8.89 -0.53 -6.09
C LYS A 200 -7.44 -0.45 -5.63
N LEU A 201 -7.10 0.69 -5.04
CA LEU A 201 -5.90 0.86 -4.22
C LEU A 201 -6.32 1.17 -2.78
N LEU A 202 -5.81 0.44 -1.80
CA LEU A 202 -6.10 0.67 -0.37
C LEU A 202 -4.84 1.07 0.37
N PHE A 203 -4.86 2.24 1.01
CA PHE A 203 -3.87 2.68 1.96
C PHE A 203 -4.28 2.29 3.36
N MET A 204 -3.55 1.33 3.95
CA MET A 204 -3.70 1.01 5.37
C MET A 204 -2.89 2.01 6.20
N SER A 205 -3.59 2.94 6.85
CA SER A 205 -2.99 4.02 7.65
C SER A 205 -3.34 3.89 9.13
N ASP A 206 -2.76 4.74 9.96
CA ASP A 206 -3.03 4.89 11.40
C ASP A 206 -4.08 5.98 11.72
N ILE A 207 -4.93 6.28 10.74
CA ILE A 207 -5.97 7.32 10.78
C ILE A 207 -7.25 6.76 10.15
N GLU A 208 -8.38 7.32 10.55
CA GLU A 208 -9.70 6.93 10.04
C GLU A 208 -9.90 7.26 8.55
N GLY A 209 -9.24 8.31 8.06
CA GLY A 209 -9.38 8.81 6.70
C GLY A 209 -9.20 10.33 6.68
N VAL A 210 -9.83 11.00 5.71
CA VAL A 210 -9.84 12.46 5.64
C VAL A 210 -10.98 13.01 6.48
N LEU A 211 -10.66 13.81 7.48
CA LEU A 211 -11.64 14.49 8.32
C LEU A 211 -11.94 15.88 7.76
N ASN A 212 -13.21 16.29 7.81
CA ASN A 212 -13.58 17.67 7.52
C ASN A 212 -13.22 18.59 8.71
N LYS A 213 -13.49 19.90 8.55
CA LYS A 213 -13.23 20.92 9.58
C LYS A 213 -13.95 20.68 10.91
N ASP A 214 -15.08 19.97 10.88
CA ASP A 214 -15.85 19.58 12.07
C ASP A 214 -15.35 18.25 12.68
N LYS A 215 -14.25 17.69 12.17
CA LYS A 215 -13.67 16.39 12.56
C LYS A 215 -14.56 15.19 12.25
N ASN A 216 -15.47 15.33 11.29
CA ASN A 216 -16.26 14.22 10.77
C ASN A 216 -15.55 13.59 9.57
N LEU A 217 -15.59 12.26 9.48
CA LEU A 217 -15.00 11.52 8.36
C LEU A 217 -15.71 11.82 7.05
N ILE A 218 -14.94 12.27 6.05
CA ILE A 218 -15.40 12.41 4.68
C ILE A 218 -15.33 11.03 4.03
N ARG A 219 -16.49 10.40 3.83
CA ARG A 219 -16.58 9.04 3.27
C ARG A 219 -16.16 8.96 1.80
N GLN A 220 -16.45 10.01 1.02
CA GLN A 220 -16.13 10.06 -0.39
C GLN A 220 -15.64 11.45 -0.79
N ILE A 221 -14.59 11.49 -1.61
CA ILE A 221 -14.04 12.70 -2.23
C ILE A 221 -13.99 12.47 -3.74
N ASN A 222 -14.57 13.37 -4.52
CA ASN A 222 -14.37 13.35 -5.97
C ASN A 222 -13.02 13.98 -6.31
N ILE A 223 -12.34 13.49 -7.34
CA ILE A 223 -11.02 14.02 -7.74
C ILE A 223 -11.04 15.53 -8.07
N GLY A 224 -12.18 16.05 -8.50
CA GLY A 224 -12.40 17.47 -8.78
C GLY A 224 -12.38 18.35 -7.52
N ASP A 225 -12.77 17.80 -6.37
CA ASP A 225 -12.88 18.52 -5.10
C ASP A 225 -11.55 18.55 -4.32
N VAL A 226 -10.60 17.67 -4.68
CA VAL A 226 -9.32 17.49 -3.98
C VAL A 226 -8.54 18.80 -3.84
N GLN A 227 -8.45 19.60 -4.92
CA GLN A 227 -7.68 20.85 -4.86
C GLN A 227 -8.32 21.85 -3.91
N GLY A 228 -9.65 21.95 -3.90
CA GLY A 228 -10.38 22.82 -2.97
C GLY A 228 -10.17 22.43 -1.51
N LEU A 229 -10.14 21.13 -1.21
CA LEU A 229 -9.88 20.61 0.14
C LEU A 229 -8.43 20.83 0.61
N ILE A 230 -7.47 20.92 -0.32
CA ILE A 230 -6.10 21.29 -0.01
C ILE A 230 -6.01 22.80 0.25
N ASP A 231 -6.58 23.60 -0.65
CA ASP A 231 -6.50 25.07 -0.59
C ASP A 231 -7.21 25.64 0.65
N ASP A 232 -8.30 25.00 1.10
CA ASP A 232 -9.06 25.43 2.26
C ASP A 232 -8.49 24.91 3.60
N GLY A 233 -7.40 24.15 3.55
CA GLY A 233 -6.66 23.61 4.70
C GLY A 233 -7.28 22.38 5.34
N THR A 234 -8.31 21.76 4.74
CA THR A 234 -8.89 20.50 5.25
C THR A 234 -7.90 19.34 5.12
N ILE A 235 -7.13 19.31 4.02
CA ILE A 235 -6.08 18.33 3.76
C ILE A 235 -4.73 19.01 3.93
N ASP A 236 -3.95 18.58 4.94
CA ASP A 236 -2.67 19.19 5.28
C ASP A 236 -1.53 18.18 5.48
N GLY A 237 -0.32 18.71 5.71
CA GLY A 237 0.85 17.95 6.13
C GLY A 237 1.19 16.74 5.26
N GLY A 238 1.40 15.59 5.90
CA GLY A 238 1.74 14.33 5.24
C GLY A 238 0.59 13.70 4.45
N MET A 239 -0.64 14.22 4.58
CA MET A 239 -1.79 13.73 3.82
C MET A 239 -1.78 14.27 2.38
N ILE A 240 -1.28 15.48 2.15
CA ILE A 240 -1.21 16.09 0.82
C ILE A 240 -0.57 15.17 -0.22
N PRO A 241 0.65 14.62 -0.03
CA PRO A 241 1.25 13.74 -1.03
C PRO A 241 0.45 12.44 -1.25
N LYS A 242 -0.19 11.90 -0.21
CA LYS A 242 -1.03 10.70 -0.30
C LYS A 242 -2.28 10.95 -1.14
N ILE A 243 -2.98 12.07 -0.91
CA ILE A 243 -4.19 12.44 -1.66
C ILE A 243 -3.85 12.80 -3.10
N LYS A 244 -2.74 13.51 -3.34
CA LYS A 244 -2.29 13.81 -4.70
C LYS A 244 -1.97 12.53 -5.48
N GLY A 245 -1.25 11.59 -4.88
CA GLY A 245 -1.00 10.28 -5.49
C GLY A 245 -2.28 9.49 -5.73
N ALA A 246 -3.22 9.53 -4.79
CA ALA A 246 -4.53 8.89 -4.94
C ALA A 246 -5.31 9.47 -6.12
N LYS A 247 -5.39 10.80 -6.22
CA LYS A 247 -6.00 11.50 -7.35
C LYS A 247 -5.36 11.08 -8.68
N GLU A 248 -4.03 11.15 -8.76
CA GLU A 248 -3.29 10.76 -9.96
C GLU A 248 -3.52 9.29 -10.32
N SER A 249 -3.67 8.41 -9.32
CA SER A 249 -3.96 6.99 -9.57
C SER A 249 -5.32 6.80 -10.24
N VAL A 250 -6.33 7.55 -9.79
CA VAL A 250 -7.67 7.53 -10.38
C VAL A 250 -7.67 8.08 -11.81
N GLU A 251 -7.00 9.23 -12.01
CA GLU A 251 -6.83 9.83 -13.35
C GLU A 251 -6.11 8.89 -14.33
N ASN A 252 -5.29 7.96 -13.82
CA ASN A 252 -4.58 6.95 -14.59
C ASN A 252 -5.23 5.55 -14.57
N GLY A 253 -6.54 5.48 -14.29
CA GLY A 253 -7.35 4.27 -14.53
C GLY A 253 -7.59 3.38 -13.33
N VAL A 254 -7.21 3.77 -12.11
CA VAL A 254 -7.64 3.08 -10.88
C VAL A 254 -9.07 3.51 -10.53
N GLU A 255 -10.04 2.60 -10.44
CA GLU A 255 -11.45 3.03 -10.25
C GLU A 255 -11.75 3.65 -8.88
N GLY A 256 -10.90 3.41 -7.88
CA GLY A 256 -11.03 4.06 -6.58
C GLY A 256 -9.86 3.82 -5.65
N VAL A 257 -9.53 4.85 -4.88
CA VAL A 257 -8.45 4.80 -3.89
C VAL A 257 -9.05 5.00 -2.50
N HIS A 258 -8.77 4.07 -1.59
CA HIS A 258 -9.31 4.06 -0.25
C HIS A 258 -8.21 4.39 0.76
N ILE A 259 -8.50 5.26 1.72
CA ILE A 259 -7.65 5.50 2.89
C ILE A 259 -8.44 5.02 4.09
N ILE A 260 -7.92 3.98 4.75
CA ILE A 260 -8.61 3.29 5.85
C ILE A 260 -7.71 3.19 7.08
N ASP A 261 -8.35 3.04 8.23
CA ASP A 261 -7.66 2.74 9.48
C ASP A 261 -7.31 1.25 9.55
N GLY A 262 -6.03 0.95 9.35
CA GLY A 262 -5.50 -0.41 9.43
C GLY A 262 -5.44 -0.96 10.86
N ARG A 263 -5.79 -0.18 11.89
CA ARG A 263 -5.90 -0.63 13.29
C ARG A 263 -7.27 -1.21 13.63
N VAL A 264 -8.23 -1.10 12.70
CA VAL A 264 -9.54 -1.74 12.85
C VAL A 264 -9.41 -3.19 12.37
N GLU A 265 -9.77 -4.14 13.23
CA GLU A 265 -9.82 -5.56 12.90
C GLU A 265 -10.76 -5.77 11.70
N HIS A 266 -10.34 -6.59 10.73
CA HIS A 266 -11.08 -6.83 9.49
C HIS A 266 -11.33 -5.58 8.61
N SER A 267 -10.53 -4.53 8.77
CA SER A 267 -10.68 -3.25 8.04
C SER A 267 -10.80 -3.43 6.53
N LEU A 268 -10.00 -4.30 5.92
CA LEU A 268 -10.04 -4.56 4.48
C LEU A 268 -11.37 -5.20 4.05
N LEU A 269 -11.87 -6.16 4.82
CA LEU A 269 -13.13 -6.85 4.51
C LEU A 269 -14.32 -5.91 4.69
N ILE A 270 -14.32 -5.08 5.74
CA ILE A 270 -15.39 -4.12 5.97
C ILE A 270 -15.42 -3.08 4.84
N GLU A 271 -14.26 -2.59 4.40
CA GLU A 271 -14.17 -1.61 3.32
C GLU A 271 -14.65 -2.16 1.97
N LEU A 272 -14.31 -3.41 1.63
CA LEU A 272 -14.60 -3.98 0.31
C LEU A 272 -15.94 -4.72 0.23
N PHE A 273 -16.37 -5.35 1.32
CA PHE A 273 -17.56 -6.21 1.32
C PHE A 273 -18.77 -5.60 2.04
N THR A 274 -18.76 -4.27 2.27
CA THR A 274 -19.92 -3.56 2.82
C THR A 274 -20.15 -2.20 2.15
N ASN A 275 -21.41 -1.78 2.10
CA ASN A 275 -21.79 -0.41 1.70
C ASN A 275 -21.52 0.65 2.80
N TYR A 276 -21.08 0.24 3.99
CA TYR A 276 -20.81 1.19 5.07
C TYR A 276 -19.54 1.97 4.77
N GLY A 277 -18.45 1.26 4.41
CA GLY A 277 -17.10 1.81 4.30
C GLY A 277 -16.61 2.34 5.66
N ILE A 278 -15.35 2.10 6.01
CA ILE A 278 -14.77 2.59 7.26
C ILE A 278 -13.84 3.79 7.06
N GLY A 279 -13.45 4.08 5.82
CA GLY A 279 -12.54 5.18 5.52
C GLY A 279 -13.07 6.21 4.54
N THR A 280 -12.12 6.80 3.80
CA THR A 280 -12.36 7.77 2.73
C THR A 280 -12.05 7.13 1.39
N MET A 281 -13.02 7.13 0.48
CA MET A 281 -12.85 6.74 -0.91
C MET A 281 -12.66 7.96 -1.81
N ILE A 282 -11.62 7.93 -2.64
CA ILE A 282 -11.34 8.93 -3.68
C ILE A 282 -11.65 8.29 -5.03
N LYS A 283 -12.48 8.94 -5.84
CA LYS A 283 -12.92 8.44 -7.15
C LYS A 283 -13.30 9.60 -8.08
N GLU A 284 -13.63 9.29 -9.33
CA GLU A 284 -14.16 10.28 -10.30
C GLU A 284 -15.41 10.99 -9.78
#